data_AF-A0A1T1JIA6-F1
#
_entry.id   AF-A0A1T1JIA6-F1
#
_cell.length_a   1.000
_cell.length_b   1.000
_cell.length_c   1.000
_cell.angle_alpha   90.00
_cell.angle_beta   90.00
_cell.angle_gamma   90.00
#
_symmetry.space_group_name_H-M   'P 1'
#
loop_
_entity.id
_entity.type
_entity.pdbx_description
1 polymer ?
#
loop_
_entity_poly.entity_id
_entity_poly.type
_entity_poly.pdbx_seq_one_letter_code
_entity_poly.pdbx_strand_id
1 'polypeptide(L)'
;MNILIVGNGFDLSHYLPTKYDHFMVAMEAIENWDVSKGEMNFDDLFGALYEKESYFFGYTKAMYKTDEIKISVDQIKDLQEQLKDNVWYQYFSDHVKEVMTWIDFETKIEEALEIVCDFMDEIEIYSNKNNSLEKIISFLEGGKAKDYFLSQKSIRVLGLLKILDVEYKNLGIDFSSQVVGFDGDWNHSFSSLSESFLAKYKGYDDFLYKNVTKFLYKALLNFSSIFCDYLKILDGLNTINNKLYVPVLETINRVYSFNYTSTFLKVYRSDVQSYFLHGKINDQNKIVLGVSDLNNQILRKFDLWGFTKYHQKLLLNTRPLAKVKTTSI
;
A
#
# COMPACT_ATOMS: atom_id res chain seq x y z
N MET A 1 15.85 -35.70 -4.43
CA MET A 1 16.04 -34.23 -4.45
C MET A 1 14.99 -33.66 -3.53
N ASN A 2 15.40 -33.09 -2.40
CA ASN A 2 14.47 -32.56 -1.40
C ASN A 2 14.32 -31.06 -1.61
N ILE A 3 13.07 -30.62 -1.67
CA ILE A 3 12.71 -29.23 -1.94
C ILE A 3 11.99 -28.69 -0.72
N LEU A 4 12.38 -27.50 -0.27
CA LEU A 4 11.65 -26.73 0.73
C LEU A 4 10.93 -25.57 0.05
N ILE A 5 9.68 -25.36 0.41
CA ILE A 5 8.88 -24.21 -0.02
C ILE A 5 8.56 -23.38 1.22
N VAL A 6 8.88 -22.08 1.20
CA VAL A 6 8.62 -21.15 2.30
C VAL A 6 7.82 -19.95 1.83
N GLY A 7 6.99 -19.40 2.72
CA GLY A 7 6.19 -18.19 2.51
C GLY A 7 6.19 -17.33 3.77
N ASN A 8 5.37 -16.26 3.82
CA ASN A 8 5.57 -15.20 4.82
C ASN A 8 5.47 -15.73 6.26
N GLY A 9 4.65 -16.77 6.48
CA GLY A 9 4.58 -17.49 7.75
C GLY A 9 5.92 -18.03 8.25
N PHE A 10 6.88 -18.30 7.37
CA PHE A 10 8.25 -18.66 7.74
C PHE A 10 9.01 -17.47 8.34
N ASP A 11 8.90 -16.27 7.79
CA ASP A 11 9.55 -15.09 8.38
C ASP A 11 8.94 -14.80 9.75
N LEU A 12 7.62 -14.92 9.87
CA LEU A 12 6.89 -14.73 11.12
C LEU A 12 7.21 -15.80 12.17
N SER A 13 7.38 -17.07 11.77
CA SER A 13 7.79 -18.13 12.71
C SER A 13 9.22 -17.97 13.20
N HIS A 14 10.02 -17.13 12.52
CA HIS A 14 11.36 -16.72 12.95
C HIS A 14 11.36 -15.29 13.50
N TYR A 15 10.19 -14.74 13.85
CA TYR A 15 10.02 -13.46 14.51
C TYR A 15 10.58 -12.26 13.74
N LEU A 16 10.64 -12.34 12.41
CA LEU A 16 10.96 -11.19 11.57
C LEU A 16 9.66 -10.41 11.28
N PRO A 17 9.56 -9.11 11.60
CA PRO A 17 8.30 -8.35 11.56
C PRO A 17 7.87 -8.02 10.12
N THR A 18 7.38 -9.00 9.39
CA THR A 18 7.08 -8.92 7.94
C THR A 18 5.58 -8.92 7.64
N LYS A 19 4.72 -8.77 8.66
CA LYS A 19 3.28 -8.58 8.46
C LYS A 19 3.02 -7.19 7.87
N TYR A 20 1.91 -7.06 7.14
CA TYR A 20 1.44 -5.74 6.71
C TYR A 20 1.12 -4.83 7.90
N ASP A 21 0.59 -5.37 8.99
CA ASP A 21 0.34 -4.60 10.21
C ASP A 21 1.64 -4.07 10.84
N HIS A 22 2.70 -4.88 10.85
CA HIS A 22 4.02 -4.45 11.33
C HIS A 22 4.59 -3.33 10.46
N PHE A 23 4.38 -3.40 9.15
CA PHE A 23 4.78 -2.34 8.22
C PHE A 23 3.98 -1.06 8.46
N MET A 24 2.65 -1.13 8.56
CA MET A 24 1.80 0.05 8.75
C MET A 24 2.14 0.78 10.06
N VAL A 25 2.36 0.04 11.16
CA VAL A 25 2.78 0.64 12.43
C VAL A 25 4.15 1.31 12.30
N ALA A 26 5.11 0.67 11.64
CA ALA A 26 6.43 1.26 11.43
C ALA A 26 6.35 2.55 10.60
N MET A 27 5.52 2.57 9.56
CA MET A 27 5.32 3.78 8.73
C MET A 27 4.61 4.88 9.50
N GLU A 28 3.61 4.56 10.32
CA GLU A 28 2.95 5.52 11.20
C GLU A 28 3.91 6.11 12.23
N ALA A 29 4.80 5.29 12.80
CA ALA A 29 5.84 5.75 13.71
C ALA A 29 6.81 6.72 13.03
N ILE A 30 7.19 6.46 11.77
CA ILE A 30 8.04 7.34 10.96
C ILE A 30 7.31 8.64 10.60
N GLU A 31 6.06 8.54 10.13
CA GLU A 31 5.23 9.70 9.75
C GLU A 31 5.10 10.70 10.90
N ASN A 32 4.94 10.20 12.13
CA ASN A 32 4.76 11.01 13.34
C ASN A 32 6.05 11.29 14.12
N TRP A 33 7.22 10.87 13.60
CA TRP A 33 8.48 11.07 14.30
C TRP A 33 8.88 12.55 14.36
N ASP A 34 9.19 13.01 15.56
CA ASP A 34 9.79 14.32 15.77
C ASP A 34 11.29 14.24 15.44
N VAL A 35 11.66 14.76 14.27
CA VAL A 35 13.04 14.79 13.76
C VAL A 35 14.03 15.48 14.71
N SER A 36 13.58 16.30 15.66
CA SER A 36 14.45 16.90 16.68
C SER A 36 14.98 15.89 17.70
N LYS A 37 14.32 14.73 17.84
CA LYS A 37 14.78 13.61 18.68
C LYS A 37 15.96 12.85 18.07
N GLY A 38 16.27 13.08 16.79
CA GLY A 38 17.38 12.46 16.08
C GLY A 38 16.97 11.19 15.32
N GLU A 39 17.90 10.24 15.25
CA GLU A 39 17.75 8.97 14.53
C GLU A 39 16.68 8.08 15.19
N MET A 40 16.01 7.25 14.39
CA MET A 40 15.10 6.22 14.89
C MET A 40 15.81 4.88 15.00
N ASN A 41 15.56 4.17 16.10
CA ASN A 41 16.00 2.79 16.30
C ASN A 41 14.83 1.81 16.19
N PHE A 42 15.09 0.52 16.41
CA PHE A 42 14.08 -0.53 16.33
C PHE A 42 12.90 -0.34 17.30
N ASP A 43 13.15 0.14 18.52
CA ASP A 43 12.10 0.38 19.52
C ASP A 43 11.22 1.56 19.15
N ASP A 44 11.77 2.56 18.47
CA ASP A 44 10.99 3.69 17.96
C ASP A 44 10.02 3.25 16.85
N LEU A 45 10.39 2.24 16.05
CA LEU A 45 9.55 1.70 14.98
C LEU A 45 8.41 0.80 15.49
N PHE A 46 8.69 -0.02 16.50
CA PHE A 46 7.79 -1.12 16.90
C PHE A 46 7.27 -1.03 18.33
N GLY A 47 7.68 -0.03 19.12
CA GLY A 47 7.34 0.09 20.53
C GLY A 47 5.83 0.06 20.81
N ALA A 48 5.02 0.64 19.91
CA ALA A 48 3.55 0.61 20.01
C ALA A 48 2.96 -0.80 19.98
N LEU A 49 3.67 -1.79 19.42
CA LEU A 49 3.22 -3.18 19.36
C LEU A 49 3.65 -4.00 20.57
N TYR A 50 4.52 -3.48 21.46
CA TYR A 50 5.04 -4.29 22.56
C TYR A 50 3.96 -4.68 23.57
N GLU A 51 2.91 -3.87 23.74
CA GLU A 51 1.79 -4.24 24.60
C GLU A 51 0.99 -5.44 24.06
N LYS A 52 0.80 -5.49 22.73
CA LYS A 52 -0.05 -6.52 22.06
C LYS A 52 0.74 -7.74 21.60
N GLU A 53 2.00 -7.56 21.22
CA GLU A 53 2.88 -8.57 20.62
C GLU A 53 4.23 -8.70 21.36
N SER A 54 4.25 -8.47 22.68
CA SER A 54 5.46 -8.58 23.53
C SER A 54 6.26 -9.86 23.30
N TYR A 55 5.57 -11.01 23.21
CA TYR A 55 6.20 -12.30 22.92
C TYR A 55 6.95 -12.26 21.60
N PHE A 56 6.30 -11.79 20.52
CA PHE A 56 6.90 -11.75 19.19
C PHE A 56 8.17 -10.90 19.18
N PHE A 57 8.08 -9.64 19.65
CA PHE A 57 9.20 -8.70 19.61
C PHE A 57 10.31 -9.04 20.62
N GLY A 58 9.98 -9.70 21.73
CA GLY A 58 10.98 -10.27 22.64
C GLY A 58 11.86 -11.30 21.94
N TYR A 59 11.26 -12.19 21.14
CA TYR A 59 12.03 -13.15 20.35
C TYR A 59 12.72 -12.50 19.15
N THR A 60 12.15 -11.46 18.52
CA THR A 60 12.85 -10.70 17.48
C THR A 60 14.18 -10.15 18.02
N LYS A 61 14.16 -9.50 19.18
CA LYS A 61 15.37 -8.97 19.85
C LYS A 61 16.33 -10.06 20.32
N ALA A 62 15.85 -11.27 20.61
CA ALA A 62 16.69 -12.40 20.98
C ALA A 62 17.34 -13.09 19.77
N MET A 63 16.73 -12.99 18.59
CA MET A 63 17.21 -13.63 17.36
C MET A 63 18.06 -12.72 16.49
N TYR A 64 17.77 -11.42 16.47
CA TYR A 64 18.39 -10.45 15.57
C TYR A 64 19.02 -9.29 16.32
N LYS A 65 20.10 -8.74 15.76
CA LYS A 65 20.78 -7.55 16.29
C LYS A 65 19.99 -6.28 15.96
N THR A 66 18.88 -6.08 16.66
CA THR A 66 17.95 -4.97 16.42
C THR A 66 18.57 -3.59 16.69
N ASP A 67 19.63 -3.54 17.50
CA ASP A 67 20.43 -2.35 17.78
C ASP A 67 21.21 -1.82 16.56
N GLU A 68 21.37 -2.64 15.51
CA GLU A 68 21.97 -2.22 14.23
C GLU A 68 21.02 -1.35 13.40
N ILE A 69 19.71 -1.36 13.68
CA ILE A 69 18.75 -0.50 12.98
C ILE A 69 18.91 0.94 13.47
N LYS A 70 19.35 1.80 12.54
CA LYS A 70 19.40 3.25 12.70
C LYS A 70 18.92 3.90 11.41
N ILE A 71 17.81 4.60 11.49
CA ILE A 71 17.28 5.39 10.37
C ILE A 71 17.71 6.84 10.61
N SER A 72 18.47 7.40 9.67
CA SER A 72 18.98 8.75 9.80
C SER A 72 17.87 9.79 9.69
N VAL A 73 18.11 11.00 10.22
CA VAL A 73 17.14 12.11 10.14
C VAL A 73 16.77 12.46 8.70
N ASP A 74 17.72 12.38 7.76
CA ASP A 74 17.45 12.65 6.35
C ASP A 74 16.56 11.57 5.73
N GLN A 75 16.82 10.29 6.03
CA GLN A 75 15.94 9.19 5.61
C GLN A 75 14.53 9.32 6.19
N ILE A 76 14.40 9.76 7.45
CA ILE A 76 13.10 9.98 8.08
C ILE A 76 12.34 11.09 7.34
N LYS A 77 12.97 12.22 7.03
CA LYS A 77 12.33 13.32 6.29
C LYS A 77 11.87 12.88 4.89
N ASP A 78 12.74 12.16 4.18
CA ASP A 78 12.43 11.65 2.83
C ASP A 78 11.24 10.67 2.88
N LEU A 79 11.17 9.82 3.91
CA LEU A 79 10.03 8.92 4.11
C LEU A 79 8.77 9.66 4.52
N GLN A 80 8.85 10.66 5.41
CA GLN A 80 7.72 11.49 5.80
C GLN A 80 7.07 12.19 4.60
N GLU A 81 7.88 12.75 3.69
CA GLU A 81 7.37 13.36 2.45
C GLU A 81 6.71 12.32 1.55
N GLN A 82 7.36 11.17 1.33
CA GLN A 82 6.81 10.09 0.51
C GLN A 82 5.49 9.53 1.06
N LEU A 83 5.38 9.35 2.38
CA LEU A 83 4.17 8.86 3.04
C LEU A 83 3.02 9.87 2.95
N LYS A 84 3.30 11.15 3.20
CA LYS A 84 2.31 12.23 3.11
C LYS A 84 1.73 12.37 1.71
N ASP A 85 2.56 12.22 0.68
CA ASP A 85 2.13 12.38 -0.71
C ASP A 85 1.48 11.12 -1.30
N ASN A 86 1.77 9.94 -0.74
CA ASN A 86 1.28 8.68 -1.27
C ASN A 86 -0.18 8.40 -0.89
N VAL A 87 -1.08 8.52 -1.87
CA VAL A 87 -2.52 8.33 -1.68
C VAL A 87 -2.93 6.93 -1.21
N TRP A 88 -2.17 5.89 -1.58
CA TRP A 88 -2.45 4.53 -1.11
C TRP A 88 -2.08 4.35 0.36
N TYR A 89 -0.92 4.88 0.78
CA TYR A 89 -0.57 4.88 2.19
C TYR A 89 -1.61 5.63 3.02
N GLN A 90 -2.04 6.82 2.58
CA GLN A 90 -3.07 7.59 3.28
C GLN A 90 -4.40 6.81 3.36
N TYR A 91 -4.81 6.16 2.27
CA TYR A 91 -5.99 5.28 2.25
C TYR A 91 -5.88 4.09 3.22
N PHE A 92 -4.73 3.42 3.26
CA PHE A 92 -4.51 2.29 4.18
C PHE A 92 -4.37 2.73 5.63
N SER A 93 -3.69 3.84 5.89
CA SER A 93 -3.51 4.41 7.23
C SER A 93 -4.86 4.78 7.84
N ASP A 94 -5.73 5.40 7.05
CA ASP A 94 -7.12 5.67 7.42
C ASP A 94 -7.87 4.40 7.84
N HIS A 95 -7.80 3.33 7.03
CA HIS A 95 -8.43 2.06 7.35
C HIS A 95 -7.90 1.42 8.64
N VAL A 96 -6.58 1.41 8.83
CA VAL A 96 -5.93 0.82 10.02
C VAL A 96 -6.35 1.58 11.28
N LYS A 97 -6.44 2.91 11.23
CA LYS A 97 -6.87 3.75 12.35
C LYS A 97 -8.34 3.51 12.72
N GLU A 98 -9.23 3.38 11.74
CA GLU A 98 -10.66 3.23 12.00
C GLU A 98 -11.05 1.83 12.49
N VAL A 99 -10.54 0.80 11.82
CA VAL A 99 -11.02 -0.57 12.06
C VAL A 99 -10.17 -1.26 13.14
N MET A 100 -8.94 -0.80 13.38
CA MET A 100 -7.98 -1.39 14.33
C MET A 100 -7.77 -2.90 14.12
N THR A 101 -7.97 -3.39 12.90
CA THR A 101 -7.80 -4.79 12.52
C THR A 101 -6.63 -5.00 11.56
N TRP A 102 -6.30 -6.27 11.33
CA TRP A 102 -5.37 -6.68 10.28
C TRP A 102 -5.77 -6.14 8.91
N ILE A 103 -4.78 -5.73 8.11
CA ILE A 103 -5.00 -5.24 6.75
C ILE A 103 -4.64 -6.29 5.68
N ASP A 104 -5.53 -6.45 4.71
CA ASP A 104 -5.28 -7.16 3.45
C ASP A 104 -5.22 -6.12 2.33
N PHE A 105 -4.00 -5.76 1.91
CA PHE A 105 -3.79 -4.71 0.92
C PHE A 105 -4.48 -5.04 -0.41
N GLU A 106 -4.41 -6.29 -0.87
CA GLU A 106 -5.03 -6.70 -2.12
C GLU A 106 -6.53 -6.48 -2.11
N THR A 107 -7.22 -6.91 -1.05
CA THR A 107 -8.67 -6.73 -0.91
C THR A 107 -9.03 -5.25 -0.85
N LYS A 108 -8.26 -4.44 -0.10
CA LYS A 108 -8.50 -3.00 0.02
C LYS A 108 -8.23 -2.24 -1.28
N ILE A 109 -7.23 -2.66 -2.05
CA ILE A 109 -6.99 -2.11 -3.40
C ILE A 109 -8.18 -2.44 -4.31
N GLU A 110 -8.69 -3.67 -4.29
CA GLU A 110 -9.85 -4.06 -5.11
C GLU A 110 -11.08 -3.21 -4.76
N GLU A 111 -11.45 -3.13 -3.47
CA GLU A 111 -12.58 -2.32 -2.99
C GLU A 111 -12.45 -0.84 -3.39
N ALA A 112 -11.26 -0.26 -3.25
CA ALA A 112 -11.01 1.12 -3.62
C ALA A 112 -11.15 1.34 -5.13
N LEU A 113 -10.59 0.46 -5.95
CA LEU A 113 -10.66 0.54 -7.40
C LEU A 113 -12.09 0.38 -7.92
N GLU A 114 -12.91 -0.47 -7.28
CA GLU A 114 -14.33 -0.60 -7.62
C GLU A 114 -15.07 0.73 -7.42
N ILE A 115 -14.90 1.37 -6.25
CA ILE A 115 -15.49 2.69 -5.96
C ILE A 115 -15.04 3.74 -6.99
N VAL A 116 -13.75 3.74 -7.35
CA VAL A 116 -13.22 4.64 -8.37
C VAL A 116 -13.88 4.37 -9.72
N CYS A 117 -13.97 3.11 -10.14
CA CYS A 117 -14.57 2.75 -11.42
C CYS A 117 -16.06 3.08 -11.49
N ASP A 118 -16.83 2.79 -10.43
CA ASP A 118 -18.25 3.13 -10.35
C ASP A 118 -18.43 4.64 -10.52
N PHE A 119 -17.62 5.42 -9.81
CA PHE A 119 -17.60 6.88 -9.93
C PHE A 119 -17.26 7.37 -11.34
N MET A 120 -16.24 6.80 -11.98
CA MET A 120 -15.84 7.18 -13.34
C MET A 120 -16.94 6.84 -14.37
N ASP A 121 -17.63 5.72 -14.21
CA ASP A 121 -18.75 5.31 -15.06
C ASP A 121 -19.92 6.29 -14.95
N GLU A 122 -20.26 6.65 -13.72
CA GLU A 122 -21.34 7.59 -13.44
C GLU A 122 -21.04 9.01 -13.94
N ILE A 123 -19.78 9.47 -13.83
CA ILE A 123 -19.33 10.74 -14.41
C ILE A 123 -19.39 10.73 -15.93
N GLU A 124 -19.00 9.63 -16.58
CA GLU A 124 -19.08 9.51 -18.03
C GLU A 124 -20.54 9.66 -18.50
N ILE A 125 -21.49 9.02 -17.80
CA ILE A 125 -22.92 9.17 -18.06
C ILE A 125 -23.38 10.60 -17.83
N TYR A 126 -22.89 11.26 -16.77
CA TYR A 126 -23.25 12.64 -16.44
C TYR A 126 -22.74 13.64 -17.49
N SER A 127 -21.46 13.54 -17.88
CA SER A 127 -20.80 14.38 -18.88
C SER A 127 -21.49 14.28 -20.24
N ASN A 128 -21.90 13.07 -20.64
CA ASN A 128 -22.66 12.88 -21.89
C ASN A 128 -24.03 13.58 -21.89
N LYS A 129 -24.63 13.81 -20.71
CA LYS A 129 -25.90 14.52 -20.56
C LYS A 129 -25.73 16.03 -20.33
N ASN A 130 -24.57 16.44 -19.80
CA ASN A 130 -24.30 17.79 -19.34
C ASN A 130 -22.92 18.23 -19.80
N ASN A 131 -22.85 19.32 -20.55
CA ASN A 131 -21.58 19.78 -21.09
C ASN A 131 -20.56 20.20 -20.02
N SER A 132 -20.94 20.56 -18.79
CA SER A 132 -19.99 21.04 -17.76
C SER A 132 -19.98 20.16 -16.50
N LEU A 133 -18.78 19.98 -15.97
CA LEU A 133 -18.46 19.23 -14.76
C LEU A 133 -18.08 20.15 -13.58
N GLU A 134 -18.14 21.48 -13.76
CA GLU A 134 -17.43 22.45 -12.91
C GLU A 134 -17.78 22.42 -11.40
N LYS A 135 -18.93 21.89 -10.92
CA LYS A 135 -19.28 21.92 -9.47
C LYS A 135 -20.31 20.88 -9.01
N ILE A 136 -20.07 19.59 -9.18
CA ILE A 136 -21.18 18.61 -9.12
C ILE A 136 -20.80 17.35 -8.35
N ILE A 137 -20.61 17.45 -7.03
CA ILE A 137 -20.75 16.32 -6.10
C ILE A 137 -21.30 16.84 -4.77
N SER A 138 -22.52 16.43 -4.41
CA SER A 138 -23.12 16.75 -3.12
C SER A 138 -23.56 15.47 -2.40
N PHE A 139 -23.51 15.49 -1.08
CA PHE A 139 -23.85 14.33 -0.23
C PHE A 139 -25.37 14.20 0.03
N LEU A 140 -26.15 15.28 -0.13
CA LEU A 140 -27.54 15.36 0.33
C LEU A 140 -28.55 15.29 -0.82
N GLU A 141 -29.36 14.22 -0.89
CA GLU A 141 -30.57 14.17 -1.73
C GLU A 141 -31.50 15.33 -1.37
N GLY A 142 -31.57 16.35 -2.23
CA GLY A 142 -32.28 17.61 -1.99
C GLY A 142 -31.62 18.85 -2.63
N GLY A 143 -30.41 18.69 -3.19
CA GLY A 143 -29.75 19.67 -4.05
C GLY A 143 -30.47 19.92 -5.39
N LYS A 144 -29.99 20.91 -6.16
CA LYS A 144 -30.61 21.27 -7.46
C LYS A 144 -30.57 20.07 -8.40
N ALA A 145 -31.48 19.98 -9.36
CA ALA A 145 -31.62 18.88 -10.33
C ALA A 145 -30.38 18.58 -11.22
N LYS A 146 -29.25 19.26 -10.98
CA LYS A 146 -27.96 19.06 -11.68
C LYS A 146 -26.91 18.39 -10.80
N ASP A 147 -27.18 18.12 -9.53
CA ASP A 147 -26.18 17.60 -8.60
C ASP A 147 -26.00 16.07 -8.75
N TYR A 148 -24.79 15.58 -8.50
CA TYR A 148 -24.44 14.17 -8.51
C TYR A 148 -24.22 13.69 -7.07
N PHE A 149 -24.83 12.56 -6.72
CA PHE A 149 -24.89 12.08 -5.34
C PHE A 149 -23.95 10.91 -5.11
N LEU A 150 -23.08 11.04 -4.11
CA LEU A 150 -22.18 9.99 -3.67
C LEU A 150 -22.41 9.66 -2.20
N SER A 151 -22.26 8.38 -1.86
CA SER A 151 -22.24 7.97 -0.45
C SER A 151 -21.04 8.60 0.28
N GLN A 152 -21.14 8.81 1.59
CA GLN A 152 -20.02 9.34 2.38
C GLN A 152 -18.78 8.44 2.30
N LYS A 153 -18.99 7.12 2.22
CA LYS A 153 -17.93 6.14 2.01
C LYS A 153 -17.21 6.43 0.68
N SER A 154 -17.95 6.63 -0.41
CA SER A 154 -17.37 6.93 -1.72
C SER A 154 -16.62 8.26 -1.69
N ILE A 155 -17.22 9.32 -1.14
CA ILE A 155 -16.58 10.65 -1.01
C ILE A 155 -15.25 10.53 -0.26
N ARG A 156 -15.23 9.80 0.86
CA ARG A 156 -14.02 9.59 1.66
C ARG A 156 -12.94 8.87 0.87
N VAL A 157 -13.27 7.72 0.26
CA VAL A 157 -12.28 6.94 -0.52
C VAL A 157 -11.74 7.76 -1.67
N LEU A 158 -12.60 8.43 -2.44
CA LEU A 158 -12.19 9.26 -3.56
C LEU A 158 -11.37 10.49 -3.11
N GLY A 159 -11.67 11.05 -1.93
CA GLY A 159 -10.90 12.13 -1.31
C GLY A 159 -9.51 11.69 -0.86
N LEU A 160 -9.39 10.54 -0.18
CA LEU A 160 -8.11 9.95 0.21
C LEU A 160 -7.23 9.62 -1.00
N LEU A 161 -7.88 9.16 -2.08
CA LEU A 161 -7.23 8.91 -3.36
C LEU A 161 -6.95 10.18 -4.19
N LYS A 162 -7.26 11.37 -3.65
CA LYS A 162 -7.11 12.69 -4.30
C LYS A 162 -7.79 12.80 -5.68
N ILE A 163 -8.84 12.01 -5.90
CA ILE A 163 -9.71 12.11 -7.09
C ILE A 163 -10.70 13.25 -6.88
N LEU A 164 -11.13 13.43 -5.63
CA LEU A 164 -11.95 14.56 -5.20
C LEU A 164 -11.15 15.47 -4.28
N ASP A 165 -11.36 16.77 -4.45
CA ASP A 165 -11.04 17.77 -3.44
C ASP A 165 -12.23 17.84 -2.48
N VAL A 166 -12.01 17.50 -1.22
CA VAL A 166 -13.06 17.43 -0.19
C VAL A 166 -12.78 18.44 0.92
N GLU A 167 -13.76 19.29 1.19
CA GLU A 167 -13.73 20.29 2.26
C GLU A 167 -14.82 19.96 3.29
N TYR A 168 -14.41 19.73 4.54
CA TYR A 168 -15.32 19.49 5.66
C TYR A 168 -15.61 20.78 6.41
N LYS A 169 -16.89 21.05 6.66
CA LYS A 169 -17.35 22.26 7.37
C LYS A 169 -18.25 21.91 8.54
N ASN A 170 -18.06 22.65 9.62
CA ASN A 170 -19.07 22.80 10.65
C ASN A 170 -19.86 24.09 10.38
N LEU A 171 -21.13 23.94 10.03
CA LEU A 171 -22.07 25.03 9.87
C LEU A 171 -22.83 25.25 11.18
N GLY A 172 -22.61 26.41 11.79
CA GLY A 172 -23.34 26.85 12.97
C GLY A 172 -24.78 27.24 12.64
N ILE A 173 -25.61 27.32 13.67
CA ILE A 173 -27.03 27.75 13.57
C ILE A 173 -27.15 29.19 13.01
N ASP A 174 -26.09 29.99 13.15
CA ASP A 174 -25.95 31.36 12.68
C ASP A 174 -25.43 31.48 11.23
N PHE A 175 -25.36 30.36 10.49
CA PHE A 175 -24.76 30.29 9.16
C PHE A 175 -23.26 30.63 9.11
N SER A 176 -22.58 30.70 10.26
CA SER A 176 -21.13 30.72 10.29
C SER A 176 -20.60 29.36 9.81
N SER A 177 -19.50 29.38 9.05
CA SER A 177 -18.87 28.16 8.57
C SER A 177 -17.41 28.13 8.97
N GLN A 178 -17.00 27.07 9.65
CA GLN A 178 -15.60 26.79 9.95
C GLN A 178 -15.14 25.57 9.16
N VAL A 179 -14.01 25.71 8.46
CA VAL A 179 -13.32 24.56 7.85
C VAL A 179 -12.68 23.77 8.97
N VAL A 180 -12.96 22.46 9.01
CA VAL A 180 -12.42 21.54 10.00
C VAL A 180 -11.74 20.37 9.31
N GLY A 181 -10.87 19.67 10.03
CA GLY A 181 -10.31 18.41 9.56
C GLY A 181 -11.38 17.32 9.49
N PHE A 182 -11.08 16.23 8.79
CA PHE A 182 -11.96 15.07 8.71
C PHE A 182 -12.32 14.51 10.11
N ASP A 183 -11.34 14.43 11.02
CA ASP A 183 -11.54 13.98 12.40
C ASP A 183 -12.23 15.04 13.30
N GLY A 184 -12.55 16.21 12.74
CA GLY A 184 -13.27 17.27 13.43
C GLY A 184 -14.78 17.01 13.47
N ASP A 185 -15.47 17.78 14.31
CA ASP A 185 -16.94 17.75 14.38
C ASP A 185 -17.52 18.53 13.19
N TRP A 186 -17.61 17.91 12.01
CA TRP A 186 -18.23 18.49 10.82
C TRP A 186 -19.66 18.00 10.63
N ASN A 187 -20.50 18.83 10.00
CA ASN A 187 -21.89 18.48 9.68
C ASN A 187 -22.21 18.60 8.18
N HIS A 188 -21.29 19.15 7.37
CA HIS A 188 -21.40 19.21 5.92
C HIS A 188 -20.04 18.94 5.25
N SER A 189 -20.06 18.30 4.09
CA SER A 189 -18.89 18.16 3.21
C SER A 189 -19.20 18.69 1.82
N PHE A 190 -18.26 19.45 1.26
CA PHE A 190 -18.28 19.89 -0.13
C PHE A 190 -17.21 19.12 -0.89
N SER A 191 -17.59 18.58 -2.06
CA SER A 191 -16.66 17.82 -2.88
C SER A 191 -16.69 18.33 -4.31
N SER A 192 -15.50 18.51 -4.88
CA SER A 192 -15.34 18.82 -6.30
C SER A 192 -14.35 17.86 -6.93
N LEU A 193 -14.51 17.65 -8.23
CA LEU A 193 -13.53 16.91 -9.02
C LEU A 193 -12.17 17.62 -8.96
N SER A 194 -11.11 16.83 -8.77
CA SER A 194 -9.76 17.35 -8.83
C SER A 194 -9.48 17.93 -10.22
N GLU A 195 -9.00 19.17 -10.28
CA GLU A 195 -8.65 19.83 -11.54
C GLU A 195 -7.59 19.08 -12.34
N SER A 196 -6.77 18.26 -11.67
CA SER A 196 -5.74 17.42 -12.31
C SER A 196 -6.30 16.36 -13.27
N PHE A 197 -7.59 16.04 -13.16
CA PHE A 197 -8.28 15.04 -13.97
C PHE A 197 -9.33 15.64 -14.91
N LEU A 198 -9.35 16.97 -15.06
CA LEU A 198 -10.29 17.68 -15.92
C LEU A 198 -9.56 18.37 -17.08
N ALA A 199 -10.09 18.20 -18.29
CA ALA A 199 -9.75 19.03 -19.44
C ALA A 199 -10.89 20.01 -19.71
N LYS A 200 -10.64 21.30 -19.51
CA LYS A 200 -11.62 22.37 -19.75
C LYS A 200 -11.52 22.85 -21.19
N TYR A 201 -12.63 22.78 -21.93
CA TYR A 201 -12.75 23.27 -23.29
C TYR A 201 -13.77 24.42 -23.36
N LYS A 202 -13.83 25.10 -24.51
CA LYS A 202 -14.84 26.13 -24.73
C LYS A 202 -16.23 25.49 -24.81
N GLY A 203 -16.97 25.57 -23.70
CA GLY A 203 -18.36 25.13 -23.61
C GLY A 203 -18.56 23.70 -23.12
N TYR A 204 -17.49 22.96 -22.80
CA TYR A 204 -17.59 21.67 -22.11
C TYR A 204 -16.33 21.26 -21.33
N ASP A 205 -16.47 20.29 -20.43
CA ASP A 205 -15.40 19.69 -19.65
C ASP A 205 -15.32 18.17 -19.88
N ASP A 206 -14.12 17.65 -20.08
CA ASP A 206 -13.87 16.20 -20.19
C ASP A 206 -13.18 15.67 -18.94
N PHE A 207 -13.65 14.51 -18.47
CA PHE A 207 -13.02 13.78 -17.38
C PHE A 207 -11.98 12.78 -17.91
N LEU A 208 -10.73 12.92 -17.46
CA LEU A 208 -9.58 12.18 -17.96
C LEU A 208 -9.33 10.89 -17.15
N TYR A 209 -10.23 9.90 -17.26
CA TYR A 209 -10.12 8.65 -16.50
C TYR A 209 -8.77 7.93 -16.67
N LYS A 210 -8.14 8.00 -17.86
CA LYS A 210 -6.79 7.43 -18.11
C LYS A 210 -5.70 8.10 -17.26
N ASN A 211 -5.86 9.37 -16.93
CA ASN A 211 -4.93 10.06 -16.03
C ASN A 211 -5.11 9.57 -14.60
N VAL A 212 -6.36 9.31 -14.17
CA VAL A 212 -6.65 8.71 -12.86
C VAL A 212 -6.02 7.33 -12.74
N THR A 213 -6.25 6.43 -13.70
CA THR A 213 -5.71 5.06 -13.63
C THR A 213 -4.18 5.06 -13.62
N LYS A 214 -3.54 5.91 -14.44
CA LYS A 214 -2.09 6.09 -14.46
C LYS A 214 -1.56 6.68 -13.15
N PHE A 215 -2.25 7.66 -12.57
CA PHE A 215 -1.89 8.28 -11.30
C PHE A 215 -1.93 7.26 -10.16
N LEU A 216 -3.04 6.54 -10.01
CA LEU A 216 -3.21 5.52 -8.98
C LEU A 216 -2.19 4.40 -9.12
N TYR A 217 -1.90 3.96 -10.35
CA TYR A 217 -0.91 2.90 -10.57
C TYR A 217 0.50 3.37 -10.20
N LYS A 218 0.88 4.60 -10.57
CA LYS A 218 2.16 5.19 -10.18
C LYS A 218 2.28 5.31 -8.65
N ALA A 219 1.22 5.75 -7.99
CA ALA A 219 1.18 5.85 -6.53
C ALA A 219 1.36 4.46 -5.87
N LEU A 220 0.75 3.41 -6.44
CA LEU A 220 0.88 2.04 -5.94
C LEU A 220 2.31 1.51 -6.07
N LEU A 221 2.99 1.81 -7.19
CA LEU A 221 4.41 1.47 -7.37
C LEU A 221 5.30 2.19 -6.36
N ASN A 222 5.03 3.46 -6.08
CA ASN A 222 5.74 4.21 -5.05
C ASN A 222 5.51 3.59 -3.66
N PHE A 223 4.27 3.22 -3.33
CA PHE A 223 3.94 2.55 -2.07
C PHE A 223 4.68 1.21 -1.94
N SER A 224 4.70 0.44 -3.03
CA SER A 224 5.43 -0.83 -3.10
C SER A 224 6.94 -0.65 -2.92
N SER A 225 7.49 0.48 -3.37
CA SER A 225 8.90 0.83 -3.12
C SER A 225 9.17 1.12 -1.66
N ILE A 226 8.29 1.89 -0.99
CA ILE A 226 8.40 2.16 0.45
C ILE A 226 8.36 0.85 1.25
N PHE A 227 7.43 -0.05 0.91
CA PHE A 227 7.36 -1.37 1.53
C PHE A 227 8.61 -2.21 1.27
N CYS A 228 9.20 -2.08 0.07
CA CYS A 228 10.48 -2.73 -0.25
C CYS A 228 11.62 -2.19 0.61
N ASP A 229 11.73 -0.88 0.76
CA ASP A 229 12.79 -0.28 1.58
C ASP A 229 12.65 -0.65 3.06
N TYR A 230 11.43 -0.73 3.58
CA TYR A 230 11.15 -1.29 4.90
C TYR A 230 11.67 -2.74 5.04
N LEU A 231 11.28 -3.63 4.12
CA LEU A 231 11.70 -5.02 4.17
C LEU A 231 13.23 -5.17 3.98
N LYS A 232 13.93 -4.25 3.32
CA LYS A 232 15.41 -4.24 3.24
C LYS A 232 16.04 -3.95 4.59
N ILE A 233 15.46 -3.07 5.40
CA ILE A 233 15.95 -2.81 6.75
C ILE A 233 15.91 -4.11 7.56
N LEU A 234 14.78 -4.84 7.47
CA LEU A 234 14.62 -6.13 8.15
C LEU A 234 15.53 -7.22 7.57
N ASP A 235 15.64 -7.31 6.24
CA ASP A 235 16.59 -8.22 5.58
C ASP A 235 18.05 -7.72 5.66
N GLY A 236 18.32 -6.59 6.30
CA GLY A 236 19.67 -6.16 6.67
C GLY A 236 20.11 -6.71 8.02
N LEU A 237 19.16 -7.13 8.87
CA LEU A 237 19.45 -7.58 10.23
C LEU A 237 20.31 -8.84 10.24
N ASN A 238 21.38 -8.78 11.03
CA ASN A 238 22.21 -9.93 11.37
C ASN A 238 21.57 -10.74 12.50
N THR A 239 21.75 -12.07 12.46
CA THR A 239 21.34 -12.93 13.57
C THR A 239 22.33 -12.80 14.72
N ILE A 240 21.84 -12.86 15.97
CA ILE A 240 22.68 -12.81 17.18
C ILE A 240 23.50 -14.10 17.31
N ASN A 241 22.85 -15.24 17.06
CA ASN A 241 23.47 -16.55 17.17
C ASN A 241 23.97 -17.06 15.81
N ASN A 242 24.88 -18.04 15.89
CA ASN A 242 25.23 -18.87 14.75
C ASN A 242 23.98 -19.54 14.15
N LYS A 243 24.09 -19.93 12.88
CA LYS A 243 23.04 -20.65 12.16
C LYS A 243 22.49 -21.81 13.00
N LEU A 244 21.17 -21.91 13.03
CA LEU A 244 20.44 -23.00 13.65
C LEU A 244 20.68 -24.28 12.85
N TYR A 245 21.02 -25.35 13.57
CA TYR A 245 21.17 -26.67 12.99
C TYR A 245 19.89 -27.49 13.17
N VAL A 246 19.31 -27.93 12.05
CA VAL A 246 18.13 -28.80 12.05
C VAL A 246 18.42 -29.95 11.08
N PRO A 247 18.56 -31.21 11.57
CA PRO A 247 19.02 -32.34 10.75
C PRO A 247 18.24 -32.55 9.45
N VAL A 248 16.91 -32.35 9.47
CA VAL A 248 16.10 -32.54 8.27
C VAL A 248 16.41 -31.49 7.19
N LEU A 249 16.80 -30.27 7.57
CA LEU A 249 17.14 -29.19 6.65
C LEU A 249 18.48 -29.40 5.94
N GLU A 250 19.35 -30.26 6.46
CA GLU A 250 20.60 -30.66 5.78
C GLU A 250 20.35 -31.43 4.48
N THR A 251 19.21 -32.13 4.41
CA THR A 251 18.85 -32.92 3.23
C THR A 251 18.28 -32.06 2.09
N ILE A 252 17.91 -30.80 2.37
CA ILE A 252 17.29 -29.89 1.40
C ILE A 252 18.32 -29.47 0.34
N ASN A 253 17.97 -29.67 -0.92
CA ASN A 253 18.82 -29.30 -2.06
C ASN A 253 18.44 -27.95 -2.66
N ARG A 254 17.16 -27.56 -2.56
CA ARG A 254 16.63 -26.31 -3.13
C ARG A 254 15.55 -25.71 -2.23
N VAL A 255 15.54 -24.38 -2.17
CA VAL A 255 14.50 -23.60 -1.50
C VAL A 255 13.76 -22.76 -2.52
N TYR A 256 12.43 -22.85 -2.55
CA TYR A 256 11.59 -21.90 -3.27
C TYR A 256 10.91 -21.00 -2.25
N SER A 257 11.26 -19.72 -2.28
CA SER A 257 10.76 -18.72 -1.36
C SER A 257 9.72 -17.86 -2.04
N PHE A 258 8.55 -17.76 -1.42
CA PHE A 258 7.57 -16.71 -1.71
C PHE A 258 7.85 -15.43 -0.88
N ASN A 259 8.82 -15.46 0.04
CA ASN A 259 9.24 -14.28 0.79
C ASN A 259 10.18 -13.42 -0.05
N TYR A 260 10.20 -12.13 0.24
CA TYR A 260 11.17 -11.20 -0.31
C TYR A 260 12.50 -11.22 0.46
N THR A 261 12.48 -11.64 1.73
CA THR A 261 13.63 -11.66 2.65
C THR A 261 14.38 -12.99 2.61
N SER A 262 15.65 -12.98 3.02
CA SER A 262 16.55 -14.12 2.98
C SER A 262 16.63 -14.91 4.30
N THR A 263 15.57 -14.87 5.13
CA THR A 263 15.52 -15.47 6.48
C THR A 263 16.06 -16.89 6.53
N PHE A 264 15.65 -17.79 5.61
CA PHE A 264 16.14 -19.17 5.60
C PHE A 264 17.67 -19.25 5.42
N LEU A 265 18.23 -18.45 4.51
CA LEU A 265 19.67 -18.47 4.20
C LEU A 265 20.51 -17.96 5.37
N LYS A 266 19.97 -16.97 6.10
CA LYS A 266 20.61 -16.37 7.27
C LYS A 266 20.56 -17.28 8.48
N VAL A 267 19.38 -17.82 8.77
CA VAL A 267 19.13 -18.59 10.00
C VAL A 267 19.64 -20.02 9.88
N TYR A 268 19.58 -20.65 8.71
CA TYR A 268 19.92 -22.07 8.56
C TYR A 268 21.10 -22.33 7.64
N ARG A 269 20.93 -22.12 6.33
CA ARG A 269 21.90 -22.60 5.33
C ARG A 269 22.04 -21.63 4.17
N SER A 270 23.24 -21.05 4.01
CA SER A 270 23.55 -20.08 2.94
C SER A 270 24.07 -20.73 1.66
N ASP A 271 24.44 -22.00 1.73
CA ASP A 271 24.98 -22.82 0.64
C ASP A 271 23.89 -23.43 -0.24
N VAL A 272 22.63 -23.43 0.21
CA VAL A 272 21.50 -24.01 -0.51
C VAL A 272 21.04 -23.10 -1.63
N GLN A 273 20.82 -23.69 -2.81
CA GLN A 273 20.27 -22.97 -3.96
C GLN A 273 18.84 -22.50 -3.65
N SER A 274 18.63 -21.18 -3.65
CA SER A 274 17.34 -20.56 -3.34
C SER A 274 16.79 -19.78 -4.53
N TYR A 275 15.48 -19.88 -4.73
CA TYR A 275 14.73 -19.24 -5.80
C TYR A 275 13.62 -18.40 -5.20
N PHE A 276 13.67 -17.09 -5.43
CA PHE A 276 12.70 -16.12 -4.92
C PHE A 276 11.62 -15.88 -5.97
N LEU A 277 10.46 -16.52 -5.78
CA LEU A 277 9.40 -16.57 -6.78
C LEU A 277 8.70 -15.23 -7.01
N HIS A 278 8.73 -14.35 -6.02
CA HIS A 278 8.20 -12.99 -6.12
C HIS A 278 9.25 -11.92 -6.37
N GLY A 279 10.53 -12.31 -6.48
CA GLY A 279 11.67 -11.41 -6.46
C GLY A 279 12.38 -11.43 -5.10
N LYS A 280 13.68 -11.16 -5.12
CA LYS A 280 14.50 -10.97 -3.91
C LYS A 280 14.70 -9.48 -3.70
N ILE A 281 14.75 -9.04 -2.46
CA ILE A 281 14.70 -7.62 -2.15
C ILE A 281 15.87 -6.77 -2.66
N ASN A 282 17.00 -7.41 -2.99
CA ASN A 282 18.16 -6.75 -3.58
C ASN A 282 18.05 -6.59 -5.11
N ASP A 283 17.05 -7.19 -5.75
CA ASP A 283 16.84 -7.12 -7.19
C ASP A 283 15.78 -6.06 -7.53
N GLN A 284 16.23 -4.80 -7.65
CA GLN A 284 15.52 -3.73 -8.37
C GLN A 284 14.16 -3.26 -7.80
N ASN A 285 13.91 -3.36 -6.49
CA ASN A 285 12.67 -2.88 -5.83
C ASN A 285 11.37 -3.47 -6.40
N LYS A 286 11.37 -4.79 -6.67
CA LYS A 286 10.28 -5.47 -7.36
C LYS A 286 9.38 -6.22 -6.39
N ILE A 287 8.44 -5.51 -5.78
CA ILE A 287 7.35 -6.13 -5.02
C ILE A 287 6.11 -6.21 -5.91
N VAL A 288 5.46 -7.37 -5.87
CA VAL A 288 4.15 -7.56 -6.48
C VAL A 288 3.10 -7.34 -5.39
N LEU A 289 2.39 -6.23 -5.49
CA LEU A 289 1.32 -5.81 -4.57
C LEU A 289 0.13 -5.39 -5.42
N GLY A 290 -0.71 -6.35 -5.77
CA GLY A 290 -1.81 -6.14 -6.70
C GLY A 290 -2.89 -7.18 -6.51
N VAL A 291 -4.06 -6.99 -7.11
CA VAL A 291 -5.20 -7.90 -7.01
C VAL A 291 -4.94 -9.20 -7.79
N SER A 292 -5.54 -10.31 -7.37
CA SER A 292 -5.32 -11.60 -8.02
C SER A 292 -5.79 -11.59 -9.48
N ASP A 293 -6.98 -11.04 -9.73
CA ASP A 293 -7.57 -10.85 -11.05
C ASP A 293 -8.58 -9.69 -10.99
N LEU A 294 -9.03 -9.20 -12.16
CA LEU A 294 -10.12 -8.24 -12.25
C LEU A 294 -11.44 -9.00 -12.33
N ASN A 295 -12.04 -9.34 -11.20
CA ASN A 295 -13.28 -10.13 -11.19
C ASN A 295 -14.48 -9.31 -11.73
N ASN A 296 -14.54 -8.04 -11.37
CA ASN A 296 -15.63 -7.14 -11.73
C ASN A 296 -15.49 -6.63 -13.18
N GLN A 297 -16.62 -6.58 -13.91
CA GLN A 297 -16.68 -6.10 -15.30
C GLN A 297 -16.27 -4.63 -15.40
N ILE A 298 -16.59 -3.82 -14.39
CA ILE A 298 -16.29 -2.38 -14.41
C ILE A 298 -14.79 -2.09 -14.37
N LEU A 299 -14.03 -2.90 -13.62
CA LEU A 299 -12.57 -2.79 -13.57
C LEU A 299 -11.94 -3.09 -14.95
N ARG A 300 -12.53 -4.01 -15.70
CA ARG A 300 -12.11 -4.34 -17.08
C ARG A 300 -12.46 -3.24 -18.06
N LYS A 301 -13.60 -2.54 -17.88
CA LYS A 301 -14.01 -1.39 -18.71
C LYS A 301 -12.93 -0.30 -18.72
N PHE A 302 -12.31 -0.03 -17.58
CA PHE A 302 -11.30 1.03 -17.43
C PHE A 302 -9.84 0.56 -17.55
N ASP A 303 -9.60 -0.63 -18.10
CA ASP A 303 -8.27 -1.19 -18.37
C ASP A 303 -7.33 -1.22 -17.14
N LEU A 304 -7.84 -1.52 -15.95
CA LEU A 304 -7.05 -1.57 -14.71
C LEU A 304 -6.14 -2.81 -14.59
N TRP A 305 -5.80 -3.45 -15.71
CA TRP A 305 -4.96 -4.65 -15.75
C TRP A 305 -3.60 -4.48 -15.07
N GLY A 306 -3.07 -3.25 -15.04
CA GLY A 306 -1.84 -2.88 -14.33
C GLY A 306 -1.85 -3.24 -12.83
N PHE A 307 -3.02 -3.28 -12.21
CA PHE A 307 -3.17 -3.61 -10.79
C PHE A 307 -3.18 -5.12 -10.51
N THR A 308 -3.22 -5.97 -11.54
CA THR A 308 -3.21 -7.42 -11.35
C THR A 308 -1.81 -7.95 -11.03
N LYS A 309 -1.72 -8.95 -10.13
CA LYS A 309 -0.45 -9.64 -9.83
C LYS A 309 0.19 -10.21 -11.09
N TYR A 310 -0.61 -10.72 -12.03
CA TYR A 310 -0.12 -11.30 -13.27
C TYR A 310 0.59 -10.26 -14.14
N HIS A 311 -0.01 -9.08 -14.31
CA HIS A 311 0.56 -7.99 -15.10
C HIS A 311 1.81 -7.41 -14.44
N GLN A 312 1.77 -7.18 -13.12
CA GLN A 312 2.95 -6.72 -12.37
C GLN A 312 4.10 -7.72 -12.48
N LYS A 313 3.85 -9.04 -12.36
CA LYS A 313 4.89 -10.07 -12.53
C LYS A 313 5.52 -10.06 -13.93
N LEU A 314 4.73 -9.76 -14.97
CA LEU A 314 5.23 -9.59 -16.33
C LEU A 314 6.16 -8.39 -16.45
N LEU A 315 5.69 -7.21 -16.01
CA LEU A 315 6.45 -5.96 -16.10
C LEU A 315 7.74 -6.01 -15.27
N LEU A 316 7.67 -6.57 -14.07
CA LEU A 316 8.81 -6.66 -13.17
C LEU A 316 9.77 -7.82 -13.55
N ASN A 317 9.46 -8.61 -14.58
CA ASN A 317 10.25 -9.79 -14.98
C ASN A 317 10.49 -10.78 -13.83
N THR A 318 9.56 -10.88 -12.86
CA THR A 318 9.67 -11.79 -11.71
C THR A 318 9.18 -13.21 -12.03
N ARG A 319 9.16 -13.62 -13.30
CA ARG A 319 8.84 -15.00 -13.70
C ARG A 319 10.10 -15.88 -13.68
N PRO A 320 10.23 -16.83 -12.74
CA PRO A 320 11.24 -17.88 -12.85
C PRO A 320 10.85 -18.97 -13.88
N LEU A 321 9.57 -19.10 -14.26
CA LEU A 321 9.06 -20.31 -14.95
C LEU A 321 8.99 -20.24 -16.49
N ALA A 322 9.26 -19.10 -17.12
CA ALA A 322 9.17 -18.97 -18.58
C ALA A 322 10.53 -19.04 -19.32
N LYS A 323 11.63 -19.31 -18.60
CA LYS A 323 12.93 -19.63 -19.20
C LYS A 323 13.18 -21.15 -19.20
N VAL A 324 12.19 -21.95 -19.59
CA VAL A 324 12.50 -23.25 -20.18
C VAL A 324 13.05 -22.92 -21.56
N LYS A 325 14.38 -22.86 -21.67
CA LYS A 325 15.04 -22.90 -22.97
C LYS A 325 14.45 -24.11 -23.70
N THR A 326 13.76 -23.86 -24.79
CA THR A 326 13.67 -24.80 -25.90
C THR A 326 15.10 -25.03 -26.38
N THR A 327 15.80 -25.97 -25.75
CA THR A 327 16.88 -26.68 -26.42
C THR A 327 16.21 -27.51 -27.50
N SER A 328 16.17 -26.93 -28.70
CA SER A 328 15.99 -27.65 -29.95
C SER A 328 16.94 -28.86 -29.98
N ILE A 329 16.36 -30.02 -30.23
CA ILE A 329 17.02 -31.29 -30.56
C ILE A 329 17.80 -31.14 -31.86
#